data_AF-A0AAV4VKT9-F1
#
_entry.id   AF-A0AAV4VKT9-F1
#
_cell.length_a   1.000
_cell.length_b   1.000
_cell.length_c   1.000
_cell.angle_alpha   90.00
_cell.angle_beta   90.00
_cell.angle_gamma   90.00
#
_symmetry.space_group_name_H-M   'P 1'
#
loop_
_entity.id
_entity.type
_entity.pdbx_description
1 polymer ?
#
loop_
_entity_poly.entity_id
_entity_poly.type
_entity_poly.pdbx_seq_one_letter_code
_entity_poly.pdbx_strand_id
1 'polypeptide(L)'
;MGSHGFKLFSLFYFVFLWLICKAYEGGICDEPQTSIFCTCDTRYRETSILCYVTNNLSKYDEVWNSLSDVDNVISVKLNSMLPMRLDFIPIDSLKRIETLKSLTVQQANLGVLEAYAVSDLKELRELELDGSEITRLKRTPLQIYKN
;
A
#
# COMPACT_ATOMS: atom_id res chain seq x y z
N MET A 1 -52.35 -10.71 16.75
CA MET A 1 -51.27 -11.44 16.06
C MET A 1 -50.81 -10.60 14.88
N GLY A 2 -49.52 -10.24 14.78
CA GLY A 2 -48.99 -9.66 13.54
C GLY A 2 -48.18 -8.36 13.66
N SER A 3 -47.22 -8.26 14.60
CA SER A 3 -46.23 -7.16 14.61
C SER A 3 -44.77 -7.63 14.69
N HIS A 4 -44.49 -8.88 14.32
CA HIS A 4 -43.14 -9.46 14.35
C HIS A 4 -42.52 -9.68 12.96
N GLY A 5 -43.29 -9.58 11.86
CA GLY A 5 -42.78 -9.83 10.50
C GLY A 5 -42.08 -8.65 9.83
N PHE A 6 -42.35 -7.42 10.25
CA PHE A 6 -41.88 -6.22 9.54
C PHE A 6 -40.45 -5.79 9.90
N LYS A 7 -39.95 -6.15 11.09
CA LYS A 7 -38.58 -5.81 11.53
C LYS A 7 -37.51 -6.69 10.89
N LEU A 8 -37.84 -7.94 10.55
CA LEU A 8 -36.88 -8.90 10.01
C LEU A 8 -36.53 -8.59 8.54
N PHE A 9 -37.52 -8.20 7.73
CA PHE A 9 -37.31 -7.83 6.33
C PHE A 9 -36.43 -6.59 6.15
N SER A 10 -36.54 -5.61 7.06
CA SER A 10 -35.70 -4.40 7.04
C SER A 10 -34.23 -4.71 7.35
N LEU A 11 -33.96 -5.55 8.36
CA LEU A 11 -32.60 -6.01 8.68
C LEU A 11 -31.98 -6.80 7.52
N PHE A 12 -32.75 -7.67 6.87
CA PHE A 12 -32.25 -8.39 5.69
C PHE A 12 -31.96 -7.44 4.53
N TYR A 13 -32.78 -6.42 4.28
CA TYR A 13 -32.53 -5.42 3.24
C TYR A 13 -31.27 -4.58 3.54
N PHE A 14 -31.06 -4.16 4.79
CA PHE A 14 -29.82 -3.46 5.19
C PHE A 14 -28.59 -4.37 5.14
N VAL A 15 -28.70 -5.65 5.50
CA VAL A 15 -27.60 -6.62 5.36
C VAL A 15 -27.32 -6.93 3.89
N PHE A 16 -28.34 -7.04 3.04
CA PHE A 16 -28.17 -7.22 1.60
C PHE A 16 -27.59 -5.96 0.93
N LEU A 17 -28.08 -4.76 1.28
CA LEU A 17 -27.46 -3.51 0.81
C LEU A 17 -26.03 -3.36 1.31
N TRP A 18 -25.73 -3.78 2.55
CA TRP A 18 -24.38 -3.76 3.09
C TRP A 18 -23.47 -4.78 2.39
N LEU A 19 -23.98 -5.98 2.07
CA LEU A 19 -23.29 -6.99 1.27
C LEU A 19 -23.07 -6.54 -0.18
N ILE A 20 -24.00 -5.79 -0.77
CA ILE A 20 -23.88 -5.23 -2.13
C ILE A 20 -22.92 -4.02 -2.13
N CYS A 21 -22.95 -3.16 -1.10
CA CYS A 21 -21.98 -2.06 -0.95
C CYS A 21 -20.56 -2.54 -0.65
N LYS A 22 -20.39 -3.72 -0.04
CA LYS A 22 -19.07 -4.33 0.18
C LYS A 22 -18.50 -4.99 -1.09
N ALA A 23 -19.25 -5.04 -2.18
CA ALA A 23 -18.90 -5.77 -3.41
C ALA A 23 -18.43 -4.87 -4.56
N TYR A 24 -18.17 -3.58 -4.31
CA TYR A 24 -17.59 -2.69 -5.30
C TYR A 24 -16.52 -1.78 -4.67
N GLU A 25 -15.43 -2.41 -4.26
CA GLU A 25 -14.12 -1.76 -4.12
C GLU A 25 -13.39 -2.03 -5.44
N GLY A 26 -13.40 -1.03 -6.33
CA GLY A 26 -12.56 -1.05 -7.52
C GLY A 26 -11.09 -1.27 -7.11
N GLY A 27 -10.40 -2.17 -7.79
CA GLY A 27 -9.01 -2.50 -7.47
C GLY A 27 -8.08 -1.31 -7.69
N ILE A 28 -6.89 -1.34 -7.09
CA ILE A 28 -5.88 -0.29 -7.32
C ILE A 28 -5.30 -0.30 -8.75
N CYS A 29 -5.42 -1.43 -9.44
CA CYS A 29 -4.89 -1.66 -10.78
C CYS A 29 -5.85 -1.17 -11.86
N ASP A 30 -5.35 -0.40 -12.82
CA ASP A 30 -6.03 0.01 -14.05
C ASP A 30 -7.32 0.84 -13.84
N GLU A 31 -7.55 1.30 -12.61
CA GLU A 31 -8.61 2.25 -12.25
C GLU A 31 -7.99 3.56 -11.76
N PRO A 32 -8.31 4.71 -12.40
CA PRO A 32 -7.71 5.99 -12.03
C PRO A 32 -8.25 6.45 -10.67
N GLN A 33 -7.37 6.41 -9.66
CA GLN A 33 -7.62 7.13 -8.40
C GLN A 33 -7.21 8.60 -8.56
N THR A 34 -7.77 9.47 -7.72
CA THR A 34 -7.55 10.92 -7.82
C THR A 34 -6.12 11.35 -7.48
N SER A 35 -5.39 10.52 -6.74
CA SER A 35 -4.05 10.84 -6.20
C SER A 35 -2.95 9.86 -6.59
N ILE A 36 -3.31 8.71 -7.17
CA ILE A 36 -2.39 7.70 -7.66
C ILE A 36 -3.00 6.95 -8.84
N PHE A 37 -2.16 6.50 -9.77
CA PHE A 37 -2.59 5.60 -10.84
C PHE A 37 -1.64 4.41 -10.86
N CYS A 38 -2.17 3.20 -10.74
CA CYS A 38 -1.34 1.99 -10.78
C CYS A 38 -1.74 1.08 -11.93
N THR A 39 -0.75 0.40 -12.49
CA THR A 39 -0.93 -0.69 -13.44
C THR A 39 -0.33 -1.96 -12.85
N CYS A 40 -0.89 -3.11 -13.24
CA CYS A 40 -0.48 -4.41 -12.72
C CYS A 40 -0.14 -5.36 -13.86
N ASP A 41 1.11 -5.84 -13.89
CA ASP A 41 1.57 -6.87 -14.82
C ASP A 41 1.61 -8.21 -14.09
N THR A 42 0.74 -9.15 -14.47
CA THR A 42 0.69 -10.48 -13.86
C THR A 42 1.27 -11.51 -14.82
N ARG A 43 2.36 -12.16 -14.42
CA ARG A 43 3.02 -13.23 -15.19
C ARG A 43 3.26 -14.43 -14.30
N TYR A 44 2.88 -15.62 -14.79
CA TYR A 44 3.08 -16.87 -14.06
C TYR A 44 2.58 -16.83 -12.59
N ARG A 45 1.48 -16.12 -12.34
CA ARG A 45 0.87 -15.88 -11.02
C ARG A 45 1.69 -15.00 -10.07
N GLU A 46 2.71 -14.32 -10.57
CA GLU A 46 3.40 -13.27 -9.84
C GLU A 46 2.95 -11.91 -10.41
N THR A 47 2.61 -10.98 -9.53
CA THR A 47 2.11 -9.66 -9.92
C THR A 47 3.13 -8.57 -9.58
N SER A 48 3.42 -7.72 -10.57
CA SER A 48 4.23 -6.52 -10.40
C SER A 48 3.34 -5.30 -10.52
N ILE A 49 3.36 -4.44 -9.50
CA ILE A 49 2.58 -3.20 -9.45
C ILE A 49 3.49 -2.03 -9.80
N LEU A 50 3.04 -1.18 -10.73
CA LEU A 50 3.68 0.08 -11.07
C LEU A 50 2.71 1.23 -10.81
N CYS A 51 3.02 2.06 -9.82
CA CYS A 51 2.21 3.20 -9.43
C CYS A 51 2.87 4.54 -9.78
N TYR A 52 2.03 5.49 -10.18
CA TYR A 52 2.39 6.88 -10.45
C TYR A 52 1.63 7.78 -9.49
N VAL A 53 2.34 8.53 -8.67
CA VAL A 53 1.76 9.52 -7.75
C VAL A 53 1.37 10.75 -8.56
N THR A 54 0.07 11.06 -8.56
CA THR A 54 -0.51 12.17 -9.33
C THR A 54 -0.95 13.32 -8.45
N ASN A 55 -1.12 13.10 -7.14
CA ASN A 55 -1.46 14.11 -6.15
C ASN A 55 -0.70 13.94 -4.82
N ASN A 56 -0.89 14.85 -3.87
CA ASN A 56 -0.32 14.75 -2.53
C ASN A 56 -0.94 13.54 -1.84
N LEU A 57 -0.09 12.62 -1.38
CA LEU A 57 -0.48 11.46 -0.61
C LEU A 57 0.15 11.54 0.77
N SER A 58 -0.63 11.17 1.77
CA SER A 58 -0.19 10.95 3.15
C SER A 58 0.06 9.47 3.39
N LYS A 59 0.94 9.14 4.34
CA LYS A 59 1.21 7.75 4.75
C LYS A 59 0.00 7.00 5.29
N TYR A 60 -1.05 7.72 5.65
CA TYR A 60 -2.27 7.16 6.21
C TYR A 60 -3.43 7.07 5.21
N ASP A 61 -3.21 7.47 3.96
CA ASP A 61 -4.27 7.42 2.95
C ASP A 61 -4.69 5.98 2.67
N GLU A 62 -5.99 5.75 2.60
CA GLU A 62 -6.57 4.41 2.44
C GLU A 62 -6.15 3.73 1.14
N VAL A 63 -5.75 4.52 0.13
CA VAL A 63 -5.31 4.01 -1.16
C VAL A 63 -4.12 3.05 -1.05
N TRP A 64 -3.27 3.23 -0.04
CA TRP A 64 -2.16 2.30 0.19
C TRP A 64 -2.66 0.92 0.58
N ASN A 65 -3.84 0.82 1.20
CA ASN A 65 -4.39 -0.47 1.61
C ASN A 65 -4.78 -1.34 0.43
N SER A 66 -5.21 -0.72 -0.68
CA SER A 66 -5.58 -1.42 -1.89
C SER A 66 -4.41 -2.14 -2.58
N LEU A 67 -3.15 -1.80 -2.23
CA LEU A 67 -1.98 -2.56 -2.67
C LEU A 67 -1.96 -3.98 -2.10
N SER A 68 -2.48 -4.18 -0.88
CA SER A 68 -2.51 -5.51 -0.25
C SER A 68 -3.68 -6.39 -0.72
N ASP A 69 -4.62 -5.81 -1.45
CA ASP A 69 -5.79 -6.53 -2.00
C ASP A 69 -5.46 -7.19 -3.34
N VAL A 70 -4.30 -6.88 -3.93
CA VAL A 70 -3.81 -7.50 -5.15
C VAL A 70 -3.13 -8.83 -4.82
N ASP A 71 -3.55 -9.89 -5.50
CA ASP A 71 -3.04 -11.24 -5.28
C ASP A 71 -1.57 -11.40 -5.73
N ASN A 72 -0.77 -12.14 -4.95
CA ASN A 72 0.58 -12.61 -5.30
C ASN A 72 1.55 -11.51 -5.77
N VAL A 73 1.48 -10.33 -5.14
CA VAL A 73 2.38 -9.22 -5.46
C VAL A 73 3.82 -9.56 -5.03
N ILE A 74 4.73 -9.51 -6.00
CA ILE A 74 6.17 -9.75 -5.76
C ILE A 74 7.01 -8.49 -5.87
N SER A 75 6.51 -7.48 -6.59
CA SER A 75 7.24 -6.25 -6.88
C SER A 75 6.30 -5.07 -6.84
N VAL A 76 6.71 -4.01 -6.14
CA VAL A 76 6.01 -2.73 -6.12
C VAL A 76 6.98 -1.62 -6.51
N LYS A 77 6.59 -0.84 -7.52
CA LYS A 77 7.33 0.33 -7.96
C LYS A 77 6.48 1.58 -7.79
N LEU A 78 6.95 2.52 -6.97
CA LEU A 78 6.32 3.81 -6.71
C LEU A 78 7.08 4.91 -7.41
N ASN A 79 6.47 5.53 -8.42
CA ASN A 79 7.04 6.65 -9.16
C ASN A 79 6.35 7.94 -8.75
N SER A 80 7.11 8.84 -8.12
CA SER A 80 6.65 10.20 -7.88
C SER A 80 7.15 11.17 -8.96
N MET A 81 6.57 12.36 -9.03
CA MET A 81 7.06 13.45 -9.88
C MET A 81 6.88 14.78 -9.15
N LEU A 82 7.74 15.78 -9.42
CA LEU A 82 7.53 17.13 -8.90
C LEU A 82 6.19 17.72 -9.39
N PRO A 83 5.46 18.46 -8.53
CA PRO A 83 5.80 18.83 -7.15
C PRO A 83 5.41 17.77 -6.10
N MET A 84 4.87 16.62 -6.50
CA MET A 84 4.11 15.67 -5.69
C MET A 84 4.99 14.47 -5.35
N ARG A 85 6.09 14.74 -4.64
CA ARG A 85 7.06 13.71 -4.23
C ARG A 85 6.65 13.10 -2.89
N LEU A 86 6.66 11.77 -2.82
CA LEU A 86 6.53 11.08 -1.54
C LEU A 86 7.72 11.42 -0.64
N ASP A 87 7.47 11.65 0.63
CA ASP A 87 8.49 11.82 1.68
C ASP A 87 8.52 10.63 2.66
N PHE A 88 7.77 9.57 2.35
CA PHE A 88 7.72 8.33 3.12
C PHE A 88 7.63 7.09 2.21
N ILE A 89 7.79 5.92 2.84
CA ILE A 89 7.45 4.62 2.27
C ILE A 89 6.22 4.07 3.03
N PRO A 90 5.15 3.60 2.37
CA PRO A 90 3.91 3.13 3.02
C PRO A 90 4.06 1.72 3.63
N ILE A 91 4.98 1.58 4.58
CA ILE A 91 5.40 0.29 5.16
C ILE A 91 4.25 -0.47 5.81
N ASP A 92 3.32 0.24 6.45
CA ASP A 92 2.17 -0.39 7.12
C ASP A 92 1.25 -1.16 6.16
N SER A 93 1.21 -0.74 4.89
CA SER A 93 0.48 -1.44 3.85
C SER A 93 1.34 -2.48 3.16
N LEU A 94 2.59 -2.16 2.86
CA LEU A 94 3.52 -3.07 2.19
C LEU A 94 3.82 -4.33 3.03
N LYS A 95 3.86 -4.21 4.37
CA LYS A 95 4.09 -5.37 5.26
C LYS A 95 2.99 -6.42 5.22
N ARG A 96 1.80 -6.08 4.73
CA ARG A 96 0.70 -7.04 4.53
C ARG A 96 0.86 -7.85 3.24
N ILE A 97 1.75 -7.41 2.35
CA ILE A 97 2.12 -8.14 1.14
C ILE A 97 3.24 -9.12 1.51
N GLU A 98 2.88 -10.28 2.04
CA GLU A 98 3.85 -11.25 2.57
C GLU A 98 4.82 -11.80 1.51
N THR A 99 4.46 -11.70 0.23
CA THR A 99 5.25 -12.16 -0.92
C THR A 99 6.13 -11.08 -1.55
N LEU A 100 6.16 -9.86 -1.00
CA LEU A 100 6.89 -8.74 -1.57
C LEU A 100 8.40 -8.97 -1.53
N LYS A 101 9.01 -9.15 -2.70
CA LYS A 101 10.45 -9.42 -2.88
C LYS A 101 11.24 -8.18 -3.31
N SER A 102 10.61 -7.27 -4.06
CA SER A 102 11.26 -6.08 -4.61
C SER A 102 10.43 -4.82 -4.37
N LEU A 103 11.08 -3.76 -3.89
CA LEU A 103 10.48 -2.45 -3.71
C LEU A 103 11.36 -1.39 -4.37
N THR A 104 10.79 -0.67 -5.33
CA THR A 104 11.44 0.48 -5.97
C THR A 104 10.67 1.75 -5.63
N VAL A 105 11.34 2.77 -5.13
CA VAL A 105 10.77 4.10 -4.92
C VAL A 105 11.58 5.12 -5.70
N GLN A 106 10.96 5.74 -6.71
CA GLN A 106 11.62 6.69 -7.60
C GLN A 106 11.19 8.13 -7.32
N GLN A 107 12.17 9.03 -7.39
CA GLN A 107 11.98 10.49 -7.29
C GLN A 107 11.25 10.94 -6.01
N ALA A 108 11.50 10.24 -4.90
CA ALA A 108 10.95 10.59 -3.59
C ALA A 108 11.86 11.55 -2.81
N ASN A 109 11.29 12.36 -1.93
CA ASN A 109 12.01 13.22 -1.00
C ASN A 109 12.02 12.61 0.41
N LEU A 110 12.53 11.38 0.54
CA LEU A 110 12.48 10.61 1.79
C LEU A 110 13.30 11.24 2.94
N GLY A 111 14.27 12.10 2.62
CA GLY A 111 15.15 12.75 3.58
C GLY A 111 16.03 11.75 4.34
N VAL A 112 15.54 11.27 5.50
CA VAL A 112 16.22 10.30 6.36
C VAL A 112 15.44 9.00 6.40
N LEU A 113 16.01 7.95 5.82
CA LEU A 113 15.48 6.61 5.96
C LEU A 113 15.98 6.00 7.29
N GLU A 114 15.06 5.65 8.18
CA GLU A 114 15.38 4.92 9.42
C GLU A 114 15.93 3.52 9.06
N ALA A 115 16.93 3.01 9.81
CA ALA A 115 17.59 1.73 9.50
C ALA A 115 16.63 0.52 9.50
N TYR A 116 15.50 0.63 10.22
CA TYR A 116 14.46 -0.39 10.32
C TYR A 116 13.22 -0.02 9.50
N ALA A 117 13.29 1.00 8.64
CA ALA A 117 12.13 1.43 7.86
C ALA A 117 11.53 0.28 7.03
N VAL A 118 12.35 -0.66 6.57
CA VAL A 118 11.90 -1.83 5.80
C VAL A 118 12.03 -3.16 6.54
N SER A 119 12.33 -3.17 7.85
CA SER A 119 12.58 -4.42 8.59
C SER A 119 11.37 -5.34 8.67
N ASP A 120 10.16 -4.78 8.55
CA ASP A 120 8.91 -5.53 8.61
C ASP A 120 8.57 -6.21 7.26
N LEU A 121 9.32 -5.92 6.19
CA LEU A 121 9.17 -6.53 4.88
C LEU A 121 10.01 -7.81 4.80
N LYS A 122 9.49 -8.90 5.39
CA LYS A 122 10.26 -10.13 5.68
C LYS A 122 10.88 -10.82 4.47
N GLU A 123 10.19 -10.80 3.32
CA GLU A 123 10.67 -11.43 2.08
C GLU A 123 11.40 -10.47 1.15
N LEU A 124 11.57 -9.19 1.56
CA LEU A 124 12.21 -8.18 0.73
C LEU A 124 13.68 -8.55 0.50
N ARG A 125 14.06 -8.68 -0.77
CA ARG A 125 15.42 -8.99 -1.20
C ARG A 125 16.07 -7.82 -1.93
N GLU A 126 15.25 -6.97 -2.54
CA GLU A 126 15.69 -5.83 -3.35
C GLU A 126 14.96 -4.56 -2.88
N LEU A 127 15.76 -3.54 -2.57
CA LEU A 127 15.28 -2.19 -2.28
C LEU A 127 16.05 -1.21 -3.18
N GLU A 128 15.34 -0.53 -4.05
CA GLU A 128 15.90 0.49 -4.94
C GLU A 128 15.28 1.85 -4.63
N LEU A 129 16.12 2.84 -4.34
CA LEU A 129 15.71 4.21 -4.03
C LEU A 129 16.38 5.15 -5.03
N ASP A 130 15.82 5.20 -6.23
CA ASP A 130 16.39 5.91 -7.38
C ASP A 130 15.86 7.35 -7.47
N GLY A 131 16.73 8.30 -7.83
CA GLY A 131 16.41 9.73 -7.88
C GLY A 131 15.82 10.30 -6.58
N SER A 132 15.93 9.54 -5.48
CA SER A 132 15.42 9.92 -4.18
C SER A 132 16.50 10.69 -3.43
N GLU A 133 16.17 11.86 -2.88
CA GLU A 133 17.11 12.68 -2.12
C GLU A 133 17.37 12.02 -0.74
N ILE A 134 18.14 10.93 -0.70
CA ILE A 134 18.58 10.32 0.55
C ILE A 134 19.78 11.12 1.05
N THR A 135 19.52 12.02 1.99
CA THR A 135 20.59 12.87 2.50
C THR A 135 21.41 12.16 3.57
N ARG A 136 20.82 11.24 4.35
CA ARG A 136 21.50 10.46 5.41
C ARG A 136 20.80 9.12 5.70
N LEU A 137 21.58 8.06 5.88
CA LEU A 137 21.13 6.82 6.53
C LEU A 137 21.36 6.95 8.04
N LYS A 138 20.32 6.77 8.86
CA LYS A 138 20.44 6.86 10.32
C LYS A 138 20.76 5.49 10.90
N ARG A 139 22.02 5.28 11.30
CA ARG A 139 22.42 4.11 12.11
C ARG A 139 21.86 4.25 13.52
N THR A 140 21.03 3.31 13.95
CA THR A 140 20.72 3.12 15.37
C THR A 140 21.87 2.35 16.03
N PRO A 141 22.51 2.87 17.09
CA PRO A 141 23.50 2.10 17.85
C PRO A 141 22.82 0.90 18.52
N LEU A 142 23.39 -0.29 18.37
CA LEU A 142 23.04 -1.47 19.16
C LEU A 142 23.19 -1.13 20.65
N GLN A 143 22.08 -0.96 21.35
CA GLN A 143 22.09 -0.96 22.81
C GLN A 143 22.30 -2.42 23.24
N ILE A 144 23.56 -2.80 23.45
CA ILE A 144 23.88 -4.02 24.16
C ILE A 144 23.39 -3.83 25.60
N TYR A 145 22.27 -4.47 25.94
CA TYR A 145 21.84 -4.63 27.32
C TYR A 145 22.98 -5.33 28.08
N LYS A 146 23.68 -4.59 28.94
CA LYS A 146 24.52 -5.16 29.98
C LYS A 146 23.57 -5.62 31.09
N ASN A 147 23.44 -6.93 31.23
CA ASN A 147 22.95 -7.57 32.45
C ASN A 147 24.12 -7.76 33.42
#